data_AF-A0A7T2LLJ1-F1
#
_entry.id   AF-A0A7T2LLJ1-F1
#
_cell.length_a   1.000
_cell.length_b   1.000
_cell.length_c   1.000
_cell.angle_alpha   90.00
_cell.angle_beta   90.00
_cell.angle_gamma   90.00
#
_symmetry.space_group_name_H-M   'P 1'
#
loop_
_entity.id
_entity.type
_entity.pdbx_description
1 polymer ?
#
loop_
_entity_poly.entity_id
_entity_poly.type
_entity_poly.pdbx_seq_one_letter_code
_entity_poly.pdbx_strand_id
1 'polypeptide(L)'
;MGLIYISSVSNLTLPRERSRHFRADGNLATIVLFSFGLLSAGIYYAYSEILQFSSVDDVYTQRFAAADATSGVMGYVRAYHSYFFCPLMVAIGLCDRSKILFVPIGVAGFILSYMVDASKISLVIPLIMIGAGIIFRFKGIRTYHLTAGLSLLCVVATFFTQSVSFVRFVADLVLLRTIAIPAQTFAQYFDTFHFKGYTWWSNITGINAIVPPPAAFQQDRFWPVLGQIVGADYYGSDSRVNLNANPFVGEGIAAGGPIGVIVVSVAIAIFLRAIDRTSSTWNLRVLLVLMVPIGLMLTNVHLSTYMISFGGAAWLVLFRLARPKWNLLGNVYRDGRSNIGNERPLAVNFQQDTAL
;
A
#
# COMPACT_ATOMS: atom_id res chain seq x y z
N MET A 1 23.31 27.91 -11.03
CA MET A 1 23.14 27.39 -9.65
C MET A 1 22.10 26.25 -9.64
N GLY A 2 22.43 25.07 -10.17
CA GLY A 2 21.44 24.00 -10.39
C GLY A 2 21.99 22.58 -10.37
N LEU A 3 23.10 22.34 -9.68
CA LEU A 3 23.79 21.04 -9.69
C LEU A 3 24.11 20.46 -8.30
N ILE A 4 23.71 21.12 -7.21
CA ILE A 4 24.12 20.71 -5.84
C ILE A 4 23.07 19.84 -5.11
N TYR A 5 21.86 19.67 -5.63
CA TYR A 5 20.76 19.03 -4.87
C TYR A 5 20.29 17.65 -5.36
N ILE A 6 21.03 16.97 -6.24
CA ILE A 6 20.68 15.60 -6.71
C ILE A 6 21.45 14.51 -5.94
N SER A 7 22.52 14.84 -5.21
CA SER A 7 23.34 13.85 -4.51
C SER A 7 22.78 13.36 -3.16
N SER A 8 21.75 14.02 -2.60
CA SER A 8 21.25 13.69 -1.26
C SER A 8 20.18 12.59 -1.21
N VAL A 9 19.63 12.16 -2.34
CA VAL A 9 18.56 11.13 -2.40
C VAL A 9 19.11 9.73 -2.73
N SER A 10 20.39 9.61 -3.10
CA SER A 10 20.98 8.36 -3.60
C SER A 10 21.46 7.38 -2.52
N ASN A 11 21.46 7.78 -1.24
CA ASN A 11 21.94 6.97 -0.12
C ASN A 11 20.85 6.75 0.94
N LEU A 12 19.71 6.15 0.54
CA LEU A 12 18.91 5.36 1.47
C LEU A 12 19.68 4.05 1.78
N THR A 13 20.79 4.17 2.50
CA THR A 13 21.36 3.04 3.22
C THR A 13 20.35 2.66 4.29
N LEU A 14 19.59 1.59 4.05
CA LEU A 14 18.72 0.99 5.06
C LEU A 14 19.51 0.93 6.38
N PRO A 15 19.06 1.61 7.46
CA PRO A 15 19.81 1.70 8.70
C PRO A 15 20.26 0.31 9.15
N ARG A 16 21.58 0.12 9.25
CA ARG A 16 22.25 -1.17 9.49
C ARG A 16 21.76 -1.92 10.74
N GLU A 17 21.10 -1.25 11.69
CA GLU A 17 20.81 -1.80 13.02
C GLU A 17 19.37 -2.31 13.25
N ARG A 18 18.37 -1.94 12.44
CA ARG A 18 16.96 -2.32 12.72
C ARG A 18 16.55 -3.71 12.23
N SER A 19 17.46 -4.52 11.70
CA SER A 19 17.13 -5.82 11.11
C SER A 19 17.18 -7.02 12.07
N ARG A 20 17.18 -6.81 13.40
CA ARG A 20 17.13 -7.92 14.36
C ARG A 20 15.78 -8.63 14.32
N HIS A 21 15.79 -9.92 14.67
CA HIS A 21 14.67 -10.86 14.59
C HIS A 21 13.35 -10.24 15.06
N PHE A 22 12.44 -10.01 14.11
CA PHE A 22 11.07 -9.63 14.41
C PHE A 22 10.34 -10.87 14.94
N ARG A 23 9.69 -10.71 16.09
CA ARG A 23 8.75 -11.69 16.62
C ARG A 23 7.45 -10.96 16.91
N ALA A 24 6.37 -11.40 16.29
CA ALA A 24 5.06 -10.82 16.54
C ALA A 24 4.66 -11.12 17.99
N ASP A 25 4.02 -10.15 18.66
CA ASP A 25 3.37 -10.42 19.95
C ASP A 25 2.33 -11.53 19.75
N GLY A 26 2.30 -12.50 20.66
CA GLY A 26 1.34 -13.61 20.62
C GLY A 26 -0.09 -13.10 20.58
N ASN A 27 -0.41 -12.07 21.36
CA ASN A 27 -1.75 -11.49 21.42
C ASN A 27 -2.14 -10.82 20.09
N LEU A 28 -1.22 -10.06 19.49
CA LEU A 28 -1.45 -9.42 18.19
C LEU A 28 -1.72 -10.48 17.11
N ALA A 29 -0.89 -11.51 17.05
CA ALA A 29 -1.04 -12.56 16.05
C ALA A 29 -2.38 -13.33 16.19
N THR A 30 -2.82 -13.57 17.42
CA THR A 30 -4.12 -14.22 17.69
C THR A 30 -5.29 -13.33 17.28
N ILE A 31 -5.25 -12.04 17.62
CA ILE A 31 -6.29 -11.07 17.21
C ILE A 31 -6.37 -10.99 15.69
N VAL A 32 -5.23 -10.87 15.01
CA VAL A 32 -5.17 -10.81 13.54
C VAL A 32 -5.74 -12.08 12.91
N LEU A 33 -5.37 -13.26 13.42
CA LEU A 33 -5.87 -14.53 12.88
C LEU A 33 -7.39 -14.70 13.11
N PHE A 34 -7.88 -14.35 14.31
CA PHE A 34 -9.30 -14.42 14.64
C PHE A 34 -10.12 -13.44 13.80
N SER A 35 -9.70 -12.17 13.72
CA SER A 35 -10.37 -11.18 12.88
C SER A 35 -10.32 -11.55 11.41
N PHE A 36 -9.20 -12.08 10.90
CA PHE A 36 -9.11 -12.61 9.55
C PHE A 36 -10.14 -13.71 9.34
N GLY A 37 -10.17 -14.75 10.18
CA GLY A 37 -11.10 -15.87 10.04
C GLY A 37 -12.57 -15.43 10.08
N LEU A 38 -12.92 -14.51 10.98
CA LEU A 38 -14.26 -13.96 11.08
C LEU A 38 -14.68 -13.22 9.80
N LEU A 39 -13.80 -12.35 9.26
CA LEU A 39 -14.08 -11.60 8.05
C LEU A 39 -14.13 -12.51 6.81
N SER A 40 -13.22 -13.48 6.70
CA SER A 40 -13.23 -14.47 5.61
C SER A 40 -14.52 -15.29 5.63
N ALA A 41 -14.97 -15.74 6.80
CA ALA A 41 -16.24 -16.46 6.93
C ALA A 41 -17.45 -15.58 6.57
N GLY A 42 -17.44 -14.31 7.00
CA GLY A 42 -18.48 -13.35 6.63
C GLY A 42 -18.55 -13.09 5.12
N ILE A 43 -17.41 -12.94 4.45
CA ILE A 43 -17.34 -12.79 2.99
C ILE A 43 -17.81 -14.07 2.30
N TYR A 44 -17.35 -15.24 2.75
CA TYR A 44 -17.76 -16.51 2.16
C TYR A 44 -19.27 -16.71 2.24
N TYR A 45 -19.88 -16.41 3.39
CA TYR A 45 -21.32 -16.52 3.57
C TYR A 45 -22.10 -15.51 2.72
N ALA A 46 -21.64 -14.26 2.66
CA ALA A 46 -22.34 -13.19 1.94
C ALA A 46 -22.31 -13.33 0.41
N TYR A 47 -21.27 -13.99 -0.12
CA TYR A 47 -21.08 -14.12 -1.57
C TYR A 47 -21.14 -15.57 -2.06
N SER A 48 -21.59 -16.50 -1.22
CA SER A 48 -21.60 -17.95 -1.51
C SER A 48 -22.20 -18.31 -2.87
N GLU A 49 -23.26 -17.59 -3.28
CA GLU A 49 -23.98 -17.82 -4.54
C GLU A 49 -23.22 -17.32 -5.78
N ILE A 50 -22.32 -16.34 -5.62
CA ILE A 50 -21.58 -15.73 -6.72
C ILE A 50 -20.10 -16.15 -6.74
N LEU A 51 -19.63 -16.93 -5.77
CA LEU A 51 -18.21 -17.32 -5.69
C LEU A 51 -17.84 -18.22 -6.88
N GLN A 52 -17.08 -17.66 -7.82
CA GLN A 52 -16.54 -18.39 -8.94
C GLN A 52 -15.12 -17.96 -9.27
N PHE A 53 -14.34 -18.90 -9.80
CA PHE A 53 -13.02 -18.58 -10.33
C PHE A 53 -13.18 -18.12 -11.79
N SER A 54 -13.42 -16.82 -11.97
CA SER A 54 -13.68 -16.28 -13.31
C SER A 54 -12.44 -16.33 -14.19
N SER A 55 -12.67 -16.72 -15.45
CA SER A 55 -11.71 -16.58 -16.54
C SER A 55 -11.44 -15.09 -16.83
N VAL A 56 -10.41 -14.76 -17.61
CA VAL A 56 -10.05 -13.37 -17.93
C VAL A 56 -11.16 -12.64 -18.71
N ASP A 57 -12.00 -13.37 -19.43
CA ASP A 57 -13.04 -12.82 -20.30
C ASP A 57 -14.33 -12.50 -19.51
N ASP A 58 -14.59 -13.21 -18.41
CA ASP A 58 -15.78 -13.03 -17.55
C ASP A 58 -15.56 -12.06 -16.37
N VAL A 59 -14.47 -11.29 -16.40
CA VAL A 59 -14.11 -10.40 -15.27
C VAL A 59 -15.17 -9.32 -15.05
N TYR A 60 -15.77 -8.78 -16.11
CA TYR A 60 -16.76 -7.70 -15.98
C TYR A 60 -18.12 -8.20 -15.49
N THR A 61 -18.57 -9.38 -15.92
CA THR A 61 -19.83 -9.98 -15.44
C THR A 61 -19.73 -10.28 -13.94
N GLN A 62 -18.60 -10.85 -13.50
CA GLN A 62 -18.35 -11.09 -12.08
C GLN A 62 -18.29 -9.81 -11.26
N ARG A 63 -17.70 -8.73 -11.80
CA ARG A 63 -17.64 -7.44 -11.11
C ARG A 63 -19.01 -6.81 -10.93
N PHE A 64 -19.88 -6.91 -11.93
CA PHE A 64 -21.24 -6.37 -11.80
C PHE A 64 -22.07 -7.20 -10.83
N ALA A 65 -22.00 -8.54 -10.89
CA ALA A 65 -22.64 -9.41 -9.90
C ALA A 65 -22.17 -9.11 -8.48
N ALA A 66 -20.85 -8.92 -8.29
CA ALA A 66 -20.29 -8.53 -7.01
C ALA A 66 -20.78 -7.15 -6.57
N ALA A 67 -20.81 -6.16 -7.46
CA ALA A 67 -21.29 -4.81 -7.15
C ALA A 67 -22.77 -4.82 -6.72
N ASP A 68 -23.60 -5.63 -7.38
CA ASP A 68 -25.04 -5.72 -7.09
C ASP A 68 -25.31 -6.52 -5.81
N ALA A 69 -24.50 -7.54 -5.49
CA ALA A 69 -24.58 -8.30 -4.24
C ALA A 69 -23.97 -7.57 -3.02
N THR A 70 -23.14 -6.54 -3.24
CA THR A 70 -22.42 -5.85 -2.16
C THR A 70 -23.30 -4.82 -1.47
N SER A 71 -23.67 -5.10 -0.22
CA SER A 71 -24.19 -4.06 0.68
C SER A 71 -23.08 -3.09 1.11
N GLY A 72 -23.44 -1.86 1.49
CA GLY A 72 -22.47 -0.85 1.90
C GLY A 72 -21.51 -1.34 3.00
N VAL A 73 -22.03 -2.00 4.04
CA VAL A 73 -21.23 -2.57 5.14
C VAL A 73 -20.32 -3.70 4.65
N MET A 74 -20.83 -4.59 3.80
CA MET A 74 -20.02 -5.69 3.28
C MET A 74 -18.88 -5.19 2.38
N GLY A 75 -19.07 -4.06 1.69
CA GLY A 75 -18.00 -3.37 0.97
C GLY A 75 -16.83 -2.99 1.87
N TYR A 76 -17.10 -2.47 3.07
CA TYR A 76 -16.05 -2.17 4.07
C TYR A 76 -15.39 -3.44 4.60
N VAL A 77 -16.17 -4.46 4.98
CA VAL A 77 -15.65 -5.75 5.45
C VAL A 77 -14.67 -6.34 4.45
N ARG A 78 -15.07 -6.35 3.18
CA ARG A 78 -14.26 -6.83 2.07
C ARG A 78 -12.97 -6.02 1.88
N ALA A 79 -13.07 -4.70 1.88
CA ALA A 79 -11.90 -3.84 1.71
C ALA A 79 -10.90 -4.02 2.86
N TYR A 80 -11.36 -4.08 4.10
CA TYR A 80 -10.50 -4.36 5.26
C TYR A 80 -9.88 -5.76 5.20
N HIS A 81 -10.63 -6.77 4.78
CA HIS A 81 -10.10 -8.11 4.59
C HIS A 81 -8.93 -8.10 3.58
N SER A 82 -9.15 -7.58 2.37
CA SER A 82 -8.17 -7.62 1.27
C SER A 82 -6.97 -6.69 1.45
N TYR A 83 -7.16 -5.52 2.06
CA TYR A 83 -6.13 -4.45 2.06
C TYR A 83 -5.55 -4.15 3.44
N PHE A 84 -6.11 -4.73 4.50
CA PHE A 84 -5.58 -4.61 5.86
C PHE A 84 -5.15 -5.98 6.42
N PHE A 85 -6.08 -6.92 6.58
CA PHE A 85 -5.79 -8.20 7.25
C PHE A 85 -4.95 -9.16 6.40
N CYS A 86 -5.29 -9.38 5.12
CA CYS A 86 -4.50 -10.24 4.23
C CYS A 86 -3.03 -9.77 4.13
N PRO A 87 -2.74 -8.49 3.85
CA PRO A 87 -1.36 -8.00 3.86
C PRO A 87 -0.67 -8.15 5.22
N LEU A 88 -1.37 -7.88 6.32
CA LEU A 88 -0.78 -7.99 7.67
C LEU A 88 -0.33 -9.43 7.95
N MET A 89 -1.15 -10.42 7.60
CA MET A 89 -0.80 -11.83 7.75
C MET A 89 0.43 -12.20 6.91
N VAL A 90 0.45 -11.81 5.63
CA VAL A 90 1.58 -12.07 4.73
C VAL A 90 2.86 -11.41 5.28
N ALA A 91 2.79 -10.16 5.71
CA ALA A 91 3.95 -9.43 6.23
C ALA A 91 4.49 -10.05 7.53
N ILE A 92 3.62 -10.45 8.46
CA ILE A 92 4.01 -11.13 9.69
C ILE A 92 4.66 -12.48 9.36
N GLY A 93 4.05 -13.30 8.51
CA GLY A 93 4.59 -14.62 8.17
C GLY A 93 5.92 -14.59 7.41
N LEU A 94 6.15 -13.56 6.59
CA LEU A 94 7.43 -13.37 5.87
C LEU A 94 8.58 -12.92 6.78
N CYS A 95 8.26 -12.20 7.86
CA CYS A 95 9.24 -11.59 8.76
C CYS A 95 9.46 -12.36 10.06
N ASP A 96 8.46 -13.12 10.53
CA ASP A 96 8.52 -13.97 11.72
C ASP A 96 8.47 -15.45 11.32
N ARG A 97 9.61 -16.15 11.48
CA ARG A 97 9.74 -17.57 11.14
C ARG A 97 8.79 -18.47 11.93
N SER A 98 8.41 -18.09 13.14
CA SER A 98 7.48 -18.88 13.96
C SER A 98 6.04 -18.85 13.43
N LYS A 99 5.71 -17.88 12.56
CA LYS A 99 4.38 -17.67 11.99
C LYS A 99 4.39 -17.81 10.47
N ILE A 100 5.29 -18.61 9.91
CA ILE A 100 5.42 -18.81 8.45
C ILE A 100 4.10 -19.25 7.79
N LEU A 101 3.24 -19.98 8.52
CA LEU A 101 1.91 -20.40 8.06
C LEU A 101 0.96 -19.23 7.79
N PHE A 102 1.24 -18.02 8.29
CA PHE A 102 0.42 -16.85 8.00
C PHE A 102 0.53 -16.42 6.54
N VAL A 103 1.63 -16.75 5.85
CA VAL A 103 1.80 -16.46 4.42
C VAL A 103 0.75 -17.20 3.58
N PRO A 104 0.68 -18.54 3.57
CA PRO A 104 -0.32 -19.25 2.78
C PRO A 104 -1.77 -18.90 3.21
N ILE A 105 -2.03 -18.65 4.50
CA ILE A 105 -3.37 -18.24 4.95
C ILE A 105 -3.75 -16.86 4.39
N GLY A 106 -2.84 -15.88 4.46
CA GLY A 106 -3.09 -14.55 3.89
C GLY A 106 -3.24 -14.59 2.36
N VAL A 107 -2.47 -15.43 1.67
CA VAL A 107 -2.61 -15.67 0.23
C VAL A 107 -3.98 -16.29 -0.09
N ALA A 108 -4.46 -17.25 0.71
CA ALA A 108 -5.80 -17.81 0.54
C ALA A 108 -6.88 -16.74 0.69
N GLY A 109 -6.71 -15.78 1.61
CA GLY A 109 -7.62 -14.62 1.72
C GLY A 109 -7.63 -13.73 0.48
N PHE A 110 -6.48 -13.53 -0.18
CA PHE A 110 -6.42 -12.85 -1.47
C PHE A 110 -7.13 -13.61 -2.59
N ILE A 111 -7.00 -14.94 -2.61
CA ILE A 111 -7.71 -15.80 -3.57
C ILE A 111 -9.22 -15.71 -3.34
N LEU A 112 -9.70 -15.78 -2.10
CA LEU A 112 -11.11 -15.57 -1.77
C LEU A 112 -11.60 -14.21 -2.28
N SER A 113 -10.79 -13.17 -2.09
CA SER A 113 -11.13 -11.81 -2.53
C SER A 113 -11.23 -11.71 -4.05
N TYR A 114 -10.36 -12.42 -4.79
CA TYR A 114 -10.43 -12.55 -6.24
C TYR A 114 -11.67 -13.30 -6.70
N MET A 115 -12.07 -14.39 -6.02
CA MET A 115 -13.29 -15.14 -6.38
C MET A 115 -14.57 -14.30 -6.26
N VAL A 116 -14.53 -13.20 -5.49
CA VAL A 116 -15.68 -12.31 -5.35
C VAL A 116 -15.78 -11.30 -6.50
N ASP A 117 -14.73 -10.56 -6.91
CA ASP A 117 -14.81 -9.52 -7.97
C ASP A 117 -13.90 -9.71 -9.19
N ALA A 118 -13.24 -10.86 -9.29
CA ALA A 118 -12.23 -11.12 -10.32
C ALA A 118 -11.19 -9.99 -10.45
N SER A 119 -10.85 -9.31 -9.35
CA SER A 119 -9.87 -8.23 -9.36
C SER A 119 -8.46 -8.82 -9.46
N LYS A 120 -7.87 -8.74 -10.66
CA LYS A 120 -6.49 -9.21 -10.92
C LYS A 120 -5.47 -8.67 -9.91
N ILE A 121 -5.68 -7.46 -9.38
CA ILE A 121 -4.80 -6.86 -8.37
C ILE A 121 -4.77 -7.66 -7.06
N SER A 122 -5.87 -8.32 -6.68
CA SER A 122 -5.93 -9.16 -5.48
C SER A 122 -4.97 -10.34 -5.55
N LEU A 123 -4.73 -10.91 -6.73
CA LEU A 123 -3.75 -12.00 -6.92
C LEU A 123 -2.31 -11.48 -7.00
N VAL A 124 -2.13 -10.23 -7.40
CA VAL A 124 -0.81 -9.64 -7.67
C VAL A 124 -0.19 -9.05 -6.41
N ILE A 125 -0.98 -8.42 -5.54
CA ILE A 125 -0.50 -7.86 -4.27
C ILE A 125 0.32 -8.88 -3.46
N PRO A 126 -0.17 -10.10 -3.16
CA PRO A 126 0.61 -11.06 -2.36
C PRO A 126 1.92 -11.45 -3.05
N LEU A 127 1.94 -11.57 -4.37
CA LEU A 127 3.16 -11.88 -5.12
C LEU A 127 4.19 -10.75 -5.01
N ILE A 128 3.76 -9.50 -5.17
CA ILE A 128 4.64 -8.33 -5.00
C ILE A 128 5.13 -8.24 -3.55
N MET A 129 4.28 -8.52 -2.55
CA MET A 129 4.67 -8.52 -1.15
C MET A 129 5.72 -9.60 -0.82
N ILE A 130 5.53 -10.82 -1.32
CA ILE A 130 6.52 -11.90 -1.17
C ILE A 130 7.83 -11.52 -1.87
N GLY A 131 7.74 -11.04 -3.12
CA GLY A 131 8.89 -10.55 -3.88
C GLY A 131 9.65 -9.46 -3.14
N ALA A 132 8.94 -8.44 -2.64
CA ALA A 132 9.50 -7.36 -1.83
C ALA A 132 10.16 -7.91 -0.55
N GLY A 133 9.50 -8.84 0.15
CA GLY A 133 10.05 -9.48 1.35
C GLY A 133 11.33 -10.27 1.09
N ILE A 134 11.49 -10.86 -0.10
CA ILE A 134 12.72 -11.53 -0.54
C ILE A 134 13.79 -10.50 -0.94
N ILE A 135 13.42 -9.53 -1.79
CA ILE A 135 14.29 -8.45 -2.28
C ILE A 135 14.93 -7.70 -1.11
N PHE A 136 14.13 -7.29 -0.11
CA PHE A 136 14.62 -6.55 1.05
C PHE A 136 15.43 -7.38 2.07
N ARG A 137 15.61 -8.69 1.83
CA ARG A 137 16.63 -9.49 2.56
C ARG A 137 18.02 -9.27 2.00
N PHE A 138 18.15 -8.95 0.71
CA PHE A 138 19.45 -8.70 0.10
C PHE A 138 19.98 -7.34 0.55
N LYS A 139 21.22 -7.34 1.06
CA LYS A 139 21.93 -6.10 1.41
C LYS A 139 22.37 -5.41 0.12
N GLY A 140 22.21 -4.08 0.05
CA GLY A 140 22.77 -3.27 -1.04
C GLY A 140 21.80 -2.89 -2.16
N ILE A 141 20.52 -3.22 -2.06
CA ILE A 141 19.52 -2.70 -3.01
C ILE A 141 19.32 -1.20 -2.75
N ARG A 142 19.79 -0.40 -3.70
CA ARG A 142 19.66 1.05 -3.78
C ARG A 142 18.57 1.42 -4.79
N THR A 143 18.05 2.63 -4.67
CA THR A 143 16.97 3.15 -5.53
C THR A 143 17.28 3.02 -7.02
N TYR A 144 18.54 3.22 -7.44
CA TYR A 144 18.89 3.13 -8.86
C TYR A 144 18.76 1.70 -9.43
N HIS A 145 18.86 0.66 -8.60
CA HIS A 145 18.60 -0.72 -9.06
C HIS A 145 17.12 -0.91 -9.37
N LEU A 146 16.24 -0.29 -8.58
CA LEU A 146 14.79 -0.33 -8.82
C LEU A 146 14.44 0.47 -10.08
N THR A 147 15.02 1.66 -10.27
CA THR A 147 14.77 2.46 -11.48
C THR A 147 15.37 1.81 -12.73
N ALA A 148 16.54 1.19 -12.65
CA ALA A 148 17.12 0.41 -13.74
C ALA A 148 16.24 -0.80 -14.09
N GLY A 149 15.72 -1.51 -13.08
CA GLY A 149 14.77 -2.61 -13.28
C GLY A 149 13.48 -2.15 -13.95
N LEU A 150 12.93 -1.01 -13.54
CA LEU A 150 11.74 -0.42 -14.18
C LEU A 150 12.03 0.01 -15.63
N SER A 151 13.20 0.61 -15.88
CA SER A 151 13.63 1.02 -17.23
C SER A 151 13.79 -0.18 -18.15
N LEU A 152 14.41 -1.26 -17.65
CA LEU A 152 14.53 -2.52 -18.38
C LEU A 152 13.14 -3.13 -18.67
N LEU A 153 12.23 -3.09 -17.70
CA LEU A 153 10.86 -3.55 -17.91
C LEU A 153 10.16 -2.75 -19.02
N CYS A 154 10.34 -1.43 -19.08
CA CYS A 154 9.82 -0.61 -20.18
C CYS A 154 10.37 -1.06 -21.52
N VAL A 155 11.70 -1.25 -21.63
CA VAL A 155 12.34 -1.73 -22.88
C VAL A 155 11.79 -3.10 -23.29
N VAL A 156 11.71 -4.05 -22.36
CA VAL A 156 11.16 -5.39 -22.63
C VAL A 156 9.70 -5.31 -23.05
N ALA A 157 8.89 -4.50 -22.37
CA ALA A 157 7.48 -4.30 -22.74
C ALA A 157 7.34 -3.74 -24.16
N THR A 158 8.15 -2.75 -24.55
CA THR A 158 8.10 -2.17 -25.90
C THR A 158 8.28 -3.21 -27.00
N PHE A 159 9.21 -4.15 -26.83
CA PHE A 159 9.50 -5.15 -27.87
C PHE A 159 8.60 -6.39 -27.81
N PHE A 160 8.17 -6.81 -26.61
CA PHE A 160 7.58 -8.14 -26.42
C PHE A 160 6.11 -8.14 -25.99
N THR A 161 5.48 -6.99 -25.70
CA THR A 161 4.07 -6.95 -25.26
C THR A 161 3.09 -7.50 -26.30
N GLN A 162 3.39 -7.42 -27.59
CA GLN A 162 2.54 -7.99 -28.64
C GLN A 162 2.77 -9.49 -28.85
N SER A 163 3.96 -9.99 -28.55
CA SER A 163 4.38 -11.37 -28.88
C SER A 163 4.28 -12.33 -27.70
N VAL A 164 4.43 -11.84 -26.46
CA VAL A 164 4.50 -12.67 -25.25
C VAL A 164 3.43 -12.24 -24.25
N SER A 165 2.44 -13.10 -24.05
CA SER A 165 1.29 -12.85 -23.15
C SER A 165 1.72 -12.55 -21.70
N PHE A 166 2.77 -13.22 -21.22
CA PHE A 166 3.33 -12.96 -19.88
C PHE A 166 3.93 -11.55 -19.76
N VAL A 167 4.67 -11.09 -20.78
CA VAL A 167 5.23 -9.73 -20.77
C VAL A 167 4.12 -8.70 -20.78
N ARG A 168 3.09 -8.90 -21.61
CA ARG A 168 1.88 -8.07 -21.62
C ARG A 168 1.23 -8.02 -20.23
N PHE A 169 1.04 -9.16 -19.59
CA PHE A 169 0.45 -9.22 -18.26
C PHE A 169 1.25 -8.41 -17.22
N VAL A 170 2.59 -8.54 -17.22
CA VAL A 170 3.45 -7.76 -16.30
C VAL A 170 3.40 -6.27 -16.64
N ALA A 171 3.45 -5.91 -17.92
CA ALA A 171 3.35 -4.51 -18.37
C ALA A 171 2.01 -3.88 -17.99
N ASP A 172 0.90 -4.61 -18.16
CA ASP A 172 -0.44 -4.15 -17.77
C ASP A 172 -0.55 -3.92 -16.26
N LEU A 173 0.15 -4.73 -15.46
CA LEU A 173 0.11 -4.62 -14.01
C LEU A 173 1.03 -3.55 -13.44
N VAL A 174 2.22 -3.39 -14.00
CA VAL A 174 3.21 -2.44 -13.49
C VAL A 174 3.10 -1.14 -14.25
N LEU A 175 3.34 -1.13 -15.57
CA LEU A 175 3.45 0.09 -16.35
C LEU A 175 2.09 0.76 -16.55
N LEU A 176 1.06 0.03 -16.97
CA LEU A 176 -0.26 0.63 -17.17
C LEU A 176 -0.85 1.12 -15.84
N ARG A 177 -0.88 0.31 -14.79
CA ARG A 177 -1.53 0.70 -13.51
C ARG A 177 -0.76 1.73 -12.68
N THR A 178 0.55 1.85 -12.83
CA THR A 178 1.32 2.83 -12.03
C THR A 178 1.64 4.12 -12.78
N ILE A 179 1.69 4.08 -14.12
CA ILE A 179 2.08 5.23 -14.94
C ILE A 179 0.95 5.62 -15.90
N ALA A 180 0.56 4.73 -16.82
CA ALA A 180 -0.29 5.12 -17.94
C ALA A 180 -1.74 5.45 -17.54
N ILE A 181 -2.40 4.59 -16.77
CA ILE A 181 -3.79 4.79 -16.31
C ILE A 181 -3.90 6.02 -15.41
N PRO A 182 -3.03 6.23 -14.39
CA PRO A 182 -3.05 7.46 -13.60
C PRO A 182 -2.84 8.73 -14.44
N ALA A 183 -1.96 8.69 -15.45
CA ALA A 183 -1.73 9.83 -16.33
C ALA A 183 -2.94 10.11 -17.24
N GLN A 184 -3.55 9.05 -17.79
CA GLN A 184 -4.74 9.16 -18.63
C GLN A 184 -5.94 9.69 -17.83
N THR A 185 -6.21 9.14 -16.65
CA THR A 185 -7.34 9.57 -15.82
C THR A 185 -7.16 10.99 -15.32
N PHE A 186 -5.92 11.45 -15.13
CA PHE A 186 -5.64 12.86 -14.80
C PHE A 186 -6.17 13.82 -15.88
N ALA A 187 -5.90 13.54 -17.15
CA ALA A 187 -6.40 14.36 -18.26
C ALA A 187 -7.93 14.26 -18.38
N GLN A 188 -8.48 13.05 -18.35
CA GLN A 188 -9.93 12.83 -18.48
C GLN A 188 -10.74 13.52 -17.38
N TYR A 189 -10.28 13.44 -16.14
CA TYR A 189 -10.93 14.16 -15.02
C TYR A 189 -10.76 15.67 -15.16
N PHE A 190 -9.59 16.14 -15.59
CA PHE A 190 -9.40 17.58 -15.80
C PHE A 190 -10.42 18.11 -16.79
N ASP A 191 -10.55 17.49 -17.96
CA ASP A 191 -11.49 17.91 -18.99
C ASP A 191 -12.94 17.86 -18.48
N THR A 192 -13.38 16.75 -17.87
CA THR A 192 -14.75 16.62 -17.35
C THR A 192 -15.08 17.69 -16.30
N PHE A 193 -14.24 17.88 -15.28
CA PHE A 193 -14.55 18.76 -14.15
C PHE A 193 -14.21 20.24 -14.42
N HIS A 194 -13.31 20.54 -15.35
CA HIS A 194 -13.05 21.90 -15.78
C HIS A 194 -14.28 22.52 -16.46
N PHE A 195 -14.96 21.77 -17.32
CA PHE A 195 -16.14 22.26 -18.04
C PHE A 195 -17.46 22.11 -17.27
N LYS A 196 -17.63 21.02 -16.50
CA LYS A 196 -18.88 20.75 -15.76
C LYS A 196 -18.88 21.32 -14.33
N GLY A 197 -17.74 21.80 -13.85
CA GLY A 197 -17.57 22.40 -12.52
C GLY A 197 -16.90 21.46 -11.53
N TYR A 198 -16.05 22.03 -10.67
CA TYR A 198 -15.31 21.29 -9.66
C TYR A 198 -16.20 20.82 -8.51
N THR A 199 -15.90 19.65 -7.95
CA THR A 199 -16.72 19.04 -6.89
C THR A 199 -16.60 19.74 -5.54
N TRP A 200 -15.52 20.49 -5.28
CA TRP A 200 -15.24 21.07 -3.96
C TRP A 200 -15.33 20.05 -2.82
N TRP A 201 -14.89 18.81 -3.08
CA TRP A 201 -14.94 17.67 -2.15
C TRP A 201 -16.35 17.25 -1.71
N SER A 202 -17.42 17.77 -2.31
CA SER A 202 -18.82 17.34 -2.07
C SER A 202 -19.08 15.86 -2.36
N ASN A 203 -18.17 15.18 -3.07
CA ASN A 203 -18.24 13.75 -3.30
C ASN A 203 -17.76 12.90 -2.10
N ILE A 204 -17.16 13.52 -1.08
CA ILE A 204 -16.70 12.84 0.13
C ILE A 204 -17.82 12.82 1.18
N THR A 205 -18.10 11.63 1.72
CA THR A 205 -19.06 11.45 2.82
C THR A 205 -18.71 12.34 4.01
N GLY A 206 -19.67 13.15 4.47
CA GLY A 206 -19.50 14.13 5.54
C GLY A 206 -19.34 15.56 5.02
N ILE A 207 -18.52 15.77 3.98
CA ILE A 207 -18.39 17.08 3.33
C ILE A 207 -19.65 17.38 2.50
N ASN A 208 -20.22 16.34 1.89
CA ASN A 208 -21.48 16.39 1.15
C ASN A 208 -22.68 16.97 1.93
N ALA A 209 -22.61 16.98 3.27
CA ALA A 209 -23.66 17.56 4.13
C ALA A 209 -23.60 19.10 4.17
N ILE A 210 -22.45 19.69 3.85
CA ILE A 210 -22.19 21.14 3.93
C ILE A 210 -22.02 21.73 2.53
N VAL A 211 -21.35 21.00 1.64
CA VAL A 211 -21.07 21.43 0.27
C VAL A 211 -21.94 20.63 -0.70
N PRO A 212 -22.92 21.26 -1.37
CA PRO A 212 -23.76 20.56 -2.33
C PRO A 212 -22.97 20.19 -3.60
N PRO A 213 -23.43 19.18 -4.36
CA PRO A 213 -22.87 18.89 -5.67
C PRO A 213 -22.97 20.09 -6.62
N PRO A 214 -22.01 20.26 -7.54
CA PRO A 214 -22.09 21.25 -8.62
C PRO A 214 -23.36 21.05 -9.44
N ALA A 215 -23.92 22.14 -9.98
CA ALA A 215 -25.21 22.10 -10.68
C ALA A 215 -25.29 21.04 -11.79
N ALA A 216 -24.19 20.81 -12.52
CA ALA A 216 -24.10 19.81 -13.58
C ALA A 216 -24.23 18.36 -13.06
N PHE A 217 -23.96 18.10 -11.78
CA PHE A 217 -23.95 16.76 -11.20
C PHE A 217 -25.07 16.51 -10.18
N GLN A 218 -25.91 17.49 -9.87
CA GLN A 218 -26.98 17.33 -8.88
C GLN A 218 -28.00 16.24 -9.24
N GLN A 219 -28.23 16.04 -10.54
CA GLN A 219 -29.16 15.03 -11.08
C GLN A 219 -28.43 13.87 -11.76
N ASP A 220 -27.09 13.81 -11.65
CA ASP A 220 -26.33 12.73 -12.25
C ASP A 220 -26.55 11.42 -11.48
N ARG A 221 -26.98 10.38 -12.19
CA ARG A 221 -27.28 9.06 -11.61
C ARG A 221 -26.08 8.38 -10.96
N PHE A 222 -24.86 8.76 -11.35
CA PHE A 222 -23.63 8.16 -10.85
C PHE A 222 -23.01 8.97 -9.70
N TRP A 223 -23.56 10.12 -9.34
CA TRP A 223 -23.09 10.86 -8.17
C TRP A 223 -23.28 10.03 -6.88
N PRO A 224 -22.30 9.97 -5.95
CA PRO A 224 -21.01 10.68 -5.90
C PRO A 224 -19.80 9.90 -6.47
N VAL A 225 -20.03 8.84 -7.25
CA VAL A 225 -18.99 7.95 -7.79
C VAL A 225 -18.34 8.57 -9.04
N LEU A 226 -17.38 9.46 -8.82
CA LEU A 226 -16.74 10.25 -9.90
C LEU A 226 -16.18 9.40 -11.05
N GLY A 227 -15.62 8.23 -10.76
CA GLY A 227 -15.08 7.35 -11.80
C GLY A 227 -16.13 6.76 -12.74
N GLN A 228 -17.38 6.63 -12.30
CA GLN A 228 -18.49 6.23 -13.18
C GLN A 228 -18.98 7.41 -14.02
N ILE A 229 -18.97 8.63 -13.48
CA ILE A 229 -19.30 9.86 -14.23
C ILE A 229 -18.32 10.04 -15.40
N VAL A 230 -17.01 10.02 -15.12
CA VAL A 230 -15.98 10.14 -16.17
C VAL A 230 -16.00 8.91 -17.09
N GLY A 231 -16.30 7.72 -16.55
CA GLY A 231 -16.50 6.52 -17.35
C GLY A 231 -17.61 6.66 -18.39
N ALA A 232 -18.75 7.23 -17.99
CA ALA A 232 -19.89 7.48 -18.85
C ALA A 232 -19.58 8.50 -19.96
N ASP A 233 -18.79 9.54 -19.65
CA ASP A 233 -18.39 10.56 -20.63
C ASP A 233 -17.49 10.02 -21.74
N TYR A 234 -16.56 9.12 -21.42
CA TYR A 234 -15.54 8.65 -22.38
C TYR A 234 -15.83 7.27 -22.98
N TYR A 235 -16.59 6.41 -22.29
CA TYR A 235 -16.84 5.02 -22.70
C TYR A 235 -18.32 4.72 -22.95
N GLY A 236 -19.16 5.75 -23.00
CA GLY A 236 -20.59 5.67 -23.32
C GLY A 236 -21.49 5.76 -22.09
N SER A 237 -22.64 6.43 -22.25
CA SER A 237 -23.50 6.84 -21.13
C SER A 237 -23.93 5.69 -20.21
N ASP A 238 -24.22 4.51 -20.75
CA ASP A 238 -24.64 3.31 -20.00
C ASP A 238 -23.51 2.43 -19.46
N SER A 239 -22.27 2.86 -19.66
CA SER A 239 -21.11 2.17 -19.15
C SER A 239 -21.03 2.31 -17.62
N ARG A 240 -21.27 1.21 -16.88
CA ARG A 240 -20.96 1.13 -15.43
C ARG A 240 -19.46 1.05 -15.14
N VAL A 241 -18.61 1.44 -16.10
CA VAL A 241 -17.15 1.42 -15.97
C VAL A 241 -16.73 2.48 -14.97
N ASN A 242 -16.07 2.04 -13.91
CA ASN A 242 -15.52 2.92 -12.90
C ASN A 242 -14.04 3.21 -13.21
N LEU A 243 -13.76 4.43 -13.68
CA LEU A 243 -12.40 4.94 -13.88
C LEU A 243 -11.80 5.36 -12.54
N ASN A 244 -11.23 4.37 -11.86
CA ASN A 244 -10.47 4.55 -10.63
C ASN A 244 -9.38 5.62 -10.80
N ALA A 245 -9.30 6.50 -9.81
CA ALA A 245 -8.43 7.66 -9.82
C ALA A 245 -7.58 7.70 -8.54
N ASN A 246 -6.34 8.16 -8.66
CA ASN A 246 -5.50 8.44 -7.51
C ASN A 246 -5.98 9.72 -6.77
N PRO A 247 -5.47 10.03 -5.58
CA PRO A 247 -5.93 11.19 -4.82
C PRO A 247 -5.70 12.54 -5.53
N PHE A 248 -4.60 12.69 -6.29
CA PHE A 248 -4.33 13.91 -7.05
C PHE A 248 -5.37 14.16 -8.14
N VAL A 249 -5.94 13.10 -8.71
CA VAL A 249 -6.96 13.18 -9.74
C VAL A 249 -8.32 13.43 -9.12
N GLY A 250 -8.80 12.52 -8.28
CA GLY A 250 -10.17 12.55 -7.76
C GLY A 250 -10.44 13.61 -6.69
N GLU A 251 -9.48 13.86 -5.80
CA GLU A 251 -9.60 14.84 -4.71
C GLU A 251 -8.71 16.07 -4.91
N GLY A 252 -7.88 16.07 -5.97
CA GLY A 252 -7.13 17.23 -6.39
C GLY A 252 -7.83 17.94 -7.55
N ILE A 253 -7.61 17.43 -8.76
CA ILE A 253 -8.14 18.06 -9.97
C ILE A 253 -9.66 18.11 -10.02
N ALA A 254 -10.35 17.00 -9.74
CA ALA A 254 -11.82 16.98 -9.75
C ALA A 254 -12.40 17.94 -8.70
N ALA A 255 -11.74 18.05 -7.55
CA ALA A 255 -12.24 18.84 -6.42
C ALA A 255 -12.00 20.34 -6.55
N GLY A 256 -10.89 20.78 -7.16
CA GLY A 256 -10.58 22.20 -7.25
C GLY A 256 -9.47 22.53 -8.26
N GLY A 257 -9.29 21.71 -9.29
CA GLY A 257 -8.26 21.91 -10.30
C GLY A 257 -6.85 21.99 -9.69
N PRO A 258 -6.00 22.94 -10.14
CA PRO A 258 -4.65 23.11 -9.60
C PRO A 258 -4.60 23.38 -8.08
N ILE A 259 -5.59 24.11 -7.54
CA ILE A 259 -5.66 24.41 -6.10
C ILE A 259 -5.94 23.13 -5.32
N GLY A 260 -6.88 22.30 -5.80
CA GLY A 260 -7.15 21.01 -5.18
C GLY A 260 -5.93 20.09 -5.16
N VAL A 261 -5.11 20.09 -6.23
CA VAL A 261 -3.84 19.34 -6.27
C VAL A 261 -2.90 19.76 -5.13
N ILE A 262 -2.79 21.05 -4.83
CA ILE A 262 -1.97 21.53 -3.71
C ILE A 262 -2.55 21.05 -2.37
N VAL A 263 -3.88 21.16 -2.19
CA VAL A 263 -4.55 20.73 -0.95
C VAL A 263 -4.35 19.23 -0.69
N VAL A 264 -4.57 18.38 -1.69
CA VAL A 264 -4.37 16.93 -1.53
C VAL A 264 -2.89 16.56 -1.40
N SER A 265 -1.97 17.33 -1.98
CA SER A 265 -0.53 17.15 -1.74
C SER A 265 -0.18 17.33 -0.27
N VAL A 266 -0.74 18.36 0.38
CA VAL A 266 -0.57 18.60 1.82
C VAL A 266 -1.21 17.47 2.63
N ALA A 267 -2.40 17.03 2.25
CA ALA A 267 -3.08 15.92 2.94
C ALA A 267 -2.29 14.60 2.87
N ILE A 268 -1.74 14.25 1.70
CA ILE A 268 -0.85 13.09 1.53
C ILE A 268 0.41 13.27 2.37
N ALA A 269 1.03 14.46 2.36
CA ALA A 269 2.23 14.71 3.15
C ALA A 269 1.98 14.53 4.66
N ILE A 270 0.83 15.01 5.16
CA ILE A 270 0.40 14.79 6.54
C ILE A 270 0.21 13.30 6.81
N PHE A 271 -0.46 12.57 5.92
CA PHE A 271 -0.71 11.14 6.04
C PHE A 271 0.59 10.32 6.09
N LEU A 272 1.52 10.55 5.15
CA LEU A 272 2.82 9.87 5.12
C LEU A 272 3.65 10.19 6.37
N ARG A 273 3.65 11.45 6.81
CA ARG A 273 4.32 11.84 8.06
C ARG A 273 3.68 11.20 9.29
N ALA A 274 2.37 10.94 9.27
CA ALA A 274 1.67 10.19 10.31
C ALA A 274 2.08 8.71 10.31
N ILE A 275 2.26 8.08 9.14
CA ILE A 275 2.81 6.72 9.03
C ILE A 275 4.23 6.69 9.63
N ASP A 276 5.12 7.60 9.23
CA ASP A 276 6.51 7.61 9.73
C ASP A 276 6.57 7.71 11.26
N ARG A 277 5.74 8.59 11.83
CA ARG A 277 5.68 8.79 13.28
C ARG A 277 5.12 7.57 14.01
N THR A 278 3.99 7.03 13.55
CA THR A 278 3.31 5.91 14.22
C THR A 278 4.06 4.59 14.03
N SER A 279 4.71 4.37 12.90
CA SER A 279 5.49 3.17 12.58
C SER A 279 6.93 3.20 13.10
N SER A 280 7.36 4.29 13.75
CA SER A 280 8.76 4.49 14.20
C SER A 280 9.30 3.38 15.09
N THR A 281 8.45 2.59 15.75
CA THR A 281 8.81 1.46 16.62
C THR A 281 8.80 0.10 15.92
N TRP A 282 8.34 0.04 14.68
CA TRP A 282 8.18 -1.19 13.91
C TRP A 282 9.48 -1.62 13.21
N ASN A 283 9.58 -2.91 12.92
CA ASN A 283 10.68 -3.44 12.13
C ASN A 283 10.57 -2.90 10.69
N LEU A 284 11.66 -2.32 10.19
CA LEU A 284 11.69 -1.72 8.86
C LEU A 284 11.32 -2.71 7.75
N ARG A 285 11.69 -4.00 7.87
CA ARG A 285 11.34 -5.01 6.86
C ARG A 285 9.84 -5.26 6.80
N VAL A 286 9.18 -5.37 7.96
CA VAL A 286 7.72 -5.51 8.03
C VAL A 286 7.06 -4.28 7.41
N LEU A 287 7.55 -3.10 7.76
CA LEU A 287 7.01 -1.84 7.24
C LEU A 287 7.15 -1.76 5.72
N LEU A 288 8.33 -2.07 5.16
CA LEU A 288 8.58 -2.05 3.72
C LEU A 288 7.66 -3.00 2.94
N VAL A 289 7.39 -4.20 3.49
CA VAL A 289 6.44 -5.15 2.90
C VAL A 289 5.00 -4.61 2.98
N LEU A 290 4.62 -4.00 4.11
CA LEU A 290 3.30 -3.38 4.28
C LEU A 290 3.11 -2.12 3.43
N MET A 291 4.17 -1.40 3.07
CA MET A 291 4.06 -0.24 2.18
C MET A 291 3.65 -0.61 0.75
N VAL A 292 3.83 -1.87 0.33
CA VAL A 292 3.44 -2.34 -1.01
C VAL A 292 1.93 -2.13 -1.28
N PRO A 293 1.00 -2.74 -0.52
CA PRO A 293 -0.43 -2.52 -0.73
C PRO A 293 -0.84 -1.06 -0.51
N ILE A 294 -0.23 -0.35 0.45
CA ILE A 294 -0.53 1.07 0.71
C ILE A 294 -0.19 1.92 -0.52
N GLY A 295 1.01 1.75 -1.08
CA GLY A 295 1.44 2.44 -2.28
C GLY A 295 0.56 2.11 -3.49
N LEU A 296 0.20 0.83 -3.68
CA LEU A 296 -0.68 0.41 -4.77
C LEU A 296 -2.10 0.96 -4.65
N MET A 297 -2.61 1.17 -3.44
CA MET A 297 -3.92 1.81 -3.26
C MET A 297 -3.84 3.30 -3.55
N LEU A 298 -2.80 4.00 -3.07
CA LEU A 298 -2.63 5.43 -3.34
C LEU A 298 -2.40 5.76 -4.83
N THR A 299 -2.05 4.79 -5.68
CA THR A 299 -1.99 5.00 -7.13
C THR A 299 -3.34 4.85 -7.83
N ASN A 300 -4.38 4.34 -7.16
CA ASN A 300 -5.65 3.98 -7.80
C ASN A 300 -6.91 4.36 -7.00
N VAL A 301 -6.77 4.86 -5.77
CA VAL A 301 -7.90 5.16 -4.87
C VAL A 301 -7.71 6.54 -4.27
N HIS A 302 -8.82 7.27 -4.10
CA HIS A 302 -8.85 8.56 -3.40
C HIS A 302 -8.33 8.44 -1.96
N LEU A 303 -7.75 9.50 -1.39
CA LEU A 303 -7.17 9.45 -0.05
C LEU A 303 -8.25 9.26 1.02
N SER A 304 -9.41 9.94 0.92
CA SER A 304 -10.50 9.76 1.89
C SER A 304 -11.04 8.32 1.88
N THR A 305 -11.31 7.77 0.69
CA THR A 305 -11.74 6.39 0.52
C THR A 305 -10.69 5.42 1.05
N TYR A 306 -9.41 5.68 0.80
CA TYR A 306 -8.34 4.84 1.33
C TYR A 306 -8.29 4.85 2.87
N MET A 307 -8.42 6.04 3.47
CA MET A 307 -8.38 6.25 4.92
C MET A 307 -9.53 5.55 5.64
N ILE A 308 -10.75 5.66 5.10
CA ILE A 308 -11.98 5.16 5.75
C ILE A 308 -12.30 3.73 5.32
N SER A 309 -12.25 3.43 4.02
CA SER A 309 -12.75 2.16 3.47
C SER A 309 -11.67 1.09 3.34
N PHE A 310 -10.44 1.46 2.98
CA PHE A 310 -9.35 0.51 2.72
C PHE A 310 -8.39 0.33 3.91
N GLY A 311 -8.76 0.87 5.08
CA GLY A 311 -8.02 0.67 6.33
C GLY A 311 -6.82 1.59 6.53
N GLY A 312 -6.67 2.68 5.77
CA GLY A 312 -5.57 3.64 5.96
C GLY A 312 -5.50 4.21 7.39
N ALA A 313 -6.64 4.59 7.97
CA ALA A 313 -6.71 5.01 9.38
C ALA A 313 -6.42 3.84 10.34
N ALA A 314 -6.90 2.64 10.03
CA ALA A 314 -6.66 1.44 10.83
C ALA A 314 -5.16 1.08 10.89
N TRP A 315 -4.41 1.31 9.80
CA TRP A 315 -2.95 1.16 9.80
C TRP A 315 -2.28 2.10 10.80
N LEU A 316 -2.69 3.37 10.86
CA LEU A 316 -2.14 4.33 11.83
C LEU A 316 -2.43 3.89 13.27
N VAL A 317 -3.65 3.43 13.54
CA VAL A 317 -4.05 2.91 14.86
C VAL A 317 -3.23 1.67 15.22
N LEU A 318 -3.11 0.72 14.30
CA LEU A 318 -2.30 -0.49 14.50
C LEU A 318 -0.85 -0.12 14.80
N PHE A 319 -0.23 0.73 13.99
CA PHE A 319 1.16 1.12 14.20
C PHE A 319 1.37 1.81 15.54
N ARG A 320 0.42 2.64 15.97
CA ARG A 320 0.50 3.37 17.24
C ARG A 320 0.31 2.49 18.47
N LEU A 321 -0.60 1.51 18.40
CA LEU A 321 -1.03 0.69 19.53
C LEU A 321 -0.25 -0.61 19.64
N ALA A 322 -0.07 -1.33 18.54
CA ALA A 322 0.69 -2.56 18.54
C ALA A 322 2.18 -2.23 18.60
N ARG A 323 2.75 -2.40 19.81
CA ARG A 323 4.19 -2.31 20.06
C ARG A 323 4.75 -3.74 20.14
N PRO A 324 5.19 -4.34 19.02
CA PRO A 324 5.76 -5.68 19.06
C PRO A 324 6.94 -5.72 20.04
N LYS A 325 6.87 -6.61 21.03
CA LYS A 325 7.90 -6.74 22.06
C LYS A 325 9.21 -7.18 21.43
N TRP A 326 10.18 -6.28 21.42
CA TRP A 326 11.56 -6.60 21.07
C TRP A 326 12.15 -7.38 22.24
N ASN A 327 12.64 -8.59 22.01
CA ASN A 327 13.49 -9.27 22.98
C ASN A 327 14.81 -8.48 23.09
N LEU A 328 14.85 -7.47 23.96
CA LEU A 328 16.07 -6.79 24.39
C LEU A 328 16.95 -7.70 25.28
N LEU A 329 16.45 -8.87 25.68
CA LEU A 329 17.09 -9.81 26.61
C LEU A 329 18.03 -10.85 25.97
N GLY A 330 18.59 -10.56 24.79
CA GLY A 330 19.44 -11.53 24.08
C GLY A 330 20.95 -11.41 24.34
N ASN A 331 21.51 -10.20 24.32
CA ASN A 331 22.96 -10.04 24.10
C ASN A 331 23.71 -9.13 25.09
N VAL A 332 23.06 -8.46 26.05
CA VAL A 332 23.80 -7.63 27.03
C VAL A 332 24.21 -8.41 28.28
N TYR A 333 23.57 -9.54 28.57
CA TYR A 333 23.89 -10.34 29.77
C TYR A 333 24.84 -11.52 29.53
N ARG A 334 25.19 -11.82 28.27
CA ARG A 334 26.03 -12.98 27.93
C ARG A 334 27.47 -12.63 27.57
N ASP A 335 27.80 -11.35 27.42
CA ASP A 335 29.13 -10.86 27.00
C ASP A 335 29.94 -10.21 28.14
N GLY A 336 29.42 -10.21 29.37
CA GLY A 336 30.04 -9.54 30.53
C GLY A 336 30.70 -10.46 31.57
N ARG A 337 30.78 -11.78 31.34
CA ARG A 337 31.39 -12.74 32.28
C ARG A 337 32.20 -13.83 31.60
N SER A 338 33.13 -13.48 30.72
CA SER A 338 34.13 -14.47 30.26
C SER A 338 35.57 -13.99 30.17
N ASN A 339 35.90 -12.70 30.38
CA ASN A 339 37.30 -12.24 30.32
C ASN A 339 37.62 -11.16 31.37
N ILE A 340 37.47 -11.48 32.66
CA ILE A 340 38.24 -10.78 33.70
C ILE A 340 39.33 -11.74 34.16
N GLY A 341 40.36 -11.84 33.33
CA GLY A 341 41.57 -12.58 33.60
C GLY A 341 42.70 -11.95 32.79
N ASN A 342 43.62 -11.32 33.50
CA ASN A 342 44.89 -10.76 33.01
C ASN A 342 44.83 -9.54 32.09
N GLU A 343 44.68 -8.35 32.69
CA GLU A 343 45.45 -7.19 32.22
C GLU A 343 46.26 -6.62 33.40
N ARG A 344 47.59 -6.63 33.23
CA ARG A 344 48.55 -6.03 34.15
C ARG A 344 48.43 -4.49 34.05
N PRO A 345 48.50 -3.73 35.16
CA PRO A 345 48.51 -2.28 35.09
C PRO A 345 49.87 -1.77 34.60
N LEU A 346 49.87 -0.95 33.56
CA LEU A 346 51.01 -0.13 33.15
C LEU A 346 51.25 0.94 34.24
N ALA A 347 52.35 0.80 34.97
CA ALA A 347 52.85 1.80 35.90
C ALA A 347 53.45 2.99 35.13
N VAL A 348 52.94 4.18 35.40
CA VAL A 348 53.52 5.46 34.96
C VAL A 348 54.58 5.84 35.99
N ASN A 349 55.86 5.68 35.62
CA ASN A 349 56.99 6.21 36.40
C ASN A 349 57.20 7.69 36.04
N PHE A 350 56.91 8.58 36.98
CA PHE A 350 57.51 9.91 37.05
C PHE A 350 58.67 9.83 38.03
N GLN A 351 59.90 9.91 37.54
CA GLN A 351 61.05 10.23 38.37
C GLN A 351 61.87 11.32 37.68
N GLN A 352 62.05 12.40 38.41
CA GLN A 352 62.92 13.54 38.13
C GLN A 352 64.35 13.03 37.91
N ASP A 353 65.07 13.64 36.97
CA ASP A 353 66.48 13.92 37.20
C ASP A 353 66.92 15.21 36.52
N THR A 354 67.66 15.95 37.32
CA THR A 354 68.26 17.27 37.18
C THR A 354 69.49 17.30 36.28
N ALA A 355 69.71 18.47 35.66
CA ALA A 355 70.99 19.13 35.37
C ALA A 355 72.15 18.33 34.73
N LEU A 356 72.47 18.65 33.48
CA LEU A 356 73.61 19.49 33.07
C LEU A 356 73.53 19.84 31.58
#